data_AF-A0A352MWD7-F1
#
_entry.id   AF-A0A352MWD7-F1
#
_cell.length_a   1.000
_cell.length_b   1.000
_cell.length_c   1.000
_cell.angle_alpha   90.00
_cell.angle_beta   90.00
_cell.angle_gamma   90.00
#
_symmetry.space_group_name_H-M   'P 1'
#
loop_
_entity.id
_entity.type
_entity.pdbx_description
1 polymer ?
#
loop_
_entity_poly.entity_id
_entity_poly.type
_entity_poly.pdbx_seq_one_letter_code
_entity_poly.pdbx_strand_id
1 'polypeptide(L)'
;MVNFREVNENDILKEWFDFREEIYLCYADRQDRENEIKFDNFRENILKNIPKQNRTYVEKQLDLLYDDFMRYLTYITEKYYRNGFVDGSQLVMGCFEE
;
A
#
# COMPACT_ATOMS: atom_id res chain seq x y z
N MET A 1 -7.85 -3.84 -27.10
CA MET A 1 -6.52 -3.67 -26.49
C MET A 1 -6.69 -3.77 -24.99
N VAL A 2 -5.93 -4.62 -24.32
CA VAL A 2 -6.02 -4.77 -22.86
C VAL A 2 -5.49 -3.49 -22.22
N ASN A 3 -6.25 -2.88 -21.30
CA ASN A 3 -5.81 -1.71 -20.56
C ASN A 3 -5.12 -2.13 -19.27
N PHE A 4 -3.79 -2.10 -19.24
CA PHE A 4 -3.00 -2.45 -18.06
C PHE A 4 -3.10 -1.44 -16.91
N ARG A 5 -3.70 -0.26 -17.15
CA ARG A 5 -3.92 0.74 -16.08
C ARG A 5 -5.14 0.40 -15.21
N GLU A 6 -6.01 -0.50 -15.66
CA GLU A 6 -7.27 -0.84 -14.99
C GLU A 6 -7.30 -2.29 -14.54
N VAL A 7 -7.87 -2.52 -13.35
CA VAL A 7 -8.12 -3.86 -12.82
C VAL A 7 -9.23 -4.53 -13.60
N ASN A 8 -9.04 -5.79 -13.98
CA ASN A 8 -10.03 -6.59 -14.72
C ASN A 8 -9.98 -8.07 -14.33
N GLU A 9 -10.86 -8.90 -14.89
CA GLU A 9 -11.01 -10.32 -14.54
C GLU A 9 -9.77 -11.18 -14.87
N ASN A 10 -8.98 -10.80 -15.87
CA ASN A 10 -7.77 -11.52 -16.30
C ASN A 10 -6.55 -10.58 -16.21
N ASP A 11 -6.26 -10.13 -15.00
CA ASP A 11 -5.28 -9.08 -14.75
C ASP A 11 -3.94 -9.61 -14.23
N ILE A 12 -3.03 -9.85 -15.16
CA ILE A 12 -1.67 -10.29 -14.87
C ILE A 12 -0.87 -9.30 -14.00
N LEU A 13 -1.17 -7.99 -14.06
CA LEU A 13 -0.50 -7.03 -13.19
C LEU A 13 -1.04 -7.09 -11.77
N LYS A 14 -2.30 -7.48 -11.57
CA LYS A 14 -2.85 -7.76 -10.25
C LYS A 14 -2.18 -9.00 -9.65
N GLU A 15 -2.14 -10.09 -10.41
CA GLU A 15 -1.49 -11.33 -9.99
C GLU A 15 -0.02 -11.11 -9.61
N TRP A 16 0.71 -10.35 -10.43
CA TRP A 16 2.09 -9.96 -10.10
C TRP A 16 2.14 -9.12 -8.83
N PHE A 17 1.30 -8.10 -8.70
CA PHE A 17 1.30 -7.21 -7.54
C PHE A 17 1.05 -7.97 -6.23
N ASP A 18 0.06 -8.86 -6.23
CA ASP A 18 -0.29 -9.68 -5.06
C ASP A 18 0.83 -10.69 -4.73
N PHE A 19 1.40 -11.36 -5.75
CA PHE A 19 2.58 -12.22 -5.58
C PHE A 19 3.77 -11.46 -4.97
N ARG A 20 3.99 -10.22 -5.40
CA ARG A 20 5.03 -9.37 -4.84
C ARG A 20 4.72 -9.02 -3.40
N GLU A 21 3.49 -8.64 -3.06
CA GLU A 21 3.10 -8.34 -1.67
C GLU A 21 3.36 -9.54 -0.74
N GLU A 22 2.95 -10.74 -1.13
CA GLU A 22 3.15 -11.97 -0.36
C GLU A 22 4.62 -12.29 -0.11
N ILE A 23 5.49 -11.99 -1.09
CA ILE A 23 6.93 -12.31 -1.04
C ILE A 23 7.78 -11.15 -0.52
N TYR A 24 7.33 -9.90 -0.63
CA TYR A 24 8.11 -8.72 -0.28
C TYR A 24 8.49 -8.71 1.20
N LEU A 25 7.61 -9.22 2.07
CA LEU A 25 7.92 -9.40 3.49
C LEU A 25 9.11 -10.35 3.73
N CYS A 26 9.43 -11.25 2.80
CA CYS A 26 10.61 -12.12 2.90
C CYS A 26 11.93 -11.39 2.62
N TYR A 27 11.89 -10.19 2.03
CA TYR A 27 13.09 -9.44 1.62
C TYR A 27 13.31 -8.11 2.35
N ALA A 28 12.46 -7.76 3.33
CA ALA A 28 12.58 -6.51 4.06
C ALA A 28 13.96 -6.35 4.73
N ASP A 29 14.68 -5.30 4.34
CA ASP A 29 16.00 -5.00 4.88
C ASP A 29 15.91 -4.10 6.13
N ARG A 30 17.04 -3.54 6.56
CA ARG A 30 17.06 -2.65 7.73
C ARG A 30 16.40 -1.30 7.43
N GLN A 31 16.60 -0.77 6.24
CA GLN A 31 16.04 0.50 5.82
C GLN A 31 14.52 0.38 5.65
N ASP A 32 14.03 -0.72 5.08
CA ASP A 32 12.59 -0.99 4.99
C ASP A 32 11.93 -0.95 6.38
N ARG A 33 12.51 -1.66 7.36
CA ARG A 33 12.03 -1.68 8.75
C ARG A 33 12.08 -0.33 9.45
N GLU A 34 13.08 0.50 9.14
CA GLU A 34 13.16 1.85 9.71
C GLU A 34 12.02 2.77 9.21
N ASN A 35 11.48 2.47 8.03
CA ASN A 35 10.38 3.21 7.38
C ASN A 35 8.99 2.56 7.59
N GLU A 36 8.91 1.43 8.31
CA GLU A 36 7.63 0.81 8.68
C GLU A 36 6.76 1.79 9.50
N ILE A 37 5.45 1.71 9.27
CA ILE A 37 4.49 2.51 10.02
C ILE A 37 4.53 2.13 11.50
N LYS A 38 4.85 3.10 12.36
CA LYS A 38 4.94 2.89 13.82
C LYS A 38 3.58 3.02 14.51
N PHE A 39 2.51 2.56 13.84
CA PHE A 39 1.13 2.79 14.27
C PHE A 39 0.87 2.27 15.69
N ASP A 40 1.32 1.06 16.00
CA ASP A 40 1.12 0.46 17.32
C ASP A 40 1.77 1.27 18.45
N ASN A 41 2.99 1.80 18.21
CA ASN A 41 3.67 2.66 19.17
C ASN A 41 2.89 3.96 19.41
N PHE A 42 2.35 4.58 18.35
CA PHE A 42 1.52 5.77 18.48
C PHE A 42 0.18 5.46 19.17
N ARG A 43 -0.49 4.36 18.80
CA ARG A 43 -1.73 3.87 19.39
C ARG A 43 -1.56 3.67 20.89
N GLU A 44 -0.50 2.98 21.32
CA GLU A 44 -0.22 2.74 22.73
C GLU A 44 0.02 4.05 23.50
N ASN A 45 0.84 4.95 22.94
CA ASN A 45 1.12 6.26 23.55
C ASN A 45 -0.13 7.11 23.70
N ILE A 46 -1.03 7.10 22.71
CA ILE A 46 -2.31 7.81 22.78
C ILE A 46 -3.21 7.18 23.85
N LEU A 47 -3.43 5.86 23.81
CA LEU A 47 -4.35 5.18 24.71
C LEU A 47 -3.91 5.19 26.18
N LYS A 48 -2.60 5.33 26.46
CA LYS A 48 -2.06 5.50 27.83
C LYS A 48 -2.34 6.88 28.42
N ASN A 49 -2.50 7.91 27.59
CA ASN A 49 -2.62 9.31 28.03
C ASN A 49 -4.06 9.85 28.05
N ILE A 50 -5.06 9.03 27.70
CA ILE A 50 -6.47 9.44 27.71
C ILE A 50 -7.22 8.91 28.95
N PRO A 51 -8.25 9.63 29.43
CA PRO A 51 -9.13 9.14 30.50
C PRO A 51 -9.80 7.81 30.11
N LYS A 52 -9.97 6.90 31.09
CA LYS A 52 -10.56 5.57 30.87
C LYS A 52 -11.93 5.62 30.19
N GLN A 53 -12.76 6.62 30.51
CA GLN A 53 -14.09 6.82 29.94
C GLN A 53 -14.08 7.06 28.42
N ASN A 54 -13.00 7.64 27.88
CA ASN A 54 -12.86 7.92 26.45
C ASN A 54 -12.12 6.82 25.69
N ARG A 55 -11.56 5.83 26.40
CA ARG A 55 -10.65 4.85 25.81
C ARG A 55 -11.29 4.04 24.69
N THR A 56 -12.48 3.50 24.92
CA THR A 56 -13.22 2.70 23.93
C THR A 56 -13.55 3.50 22.67
N TYR A 57 -13.89 4.79 22.81
CA TYR A 57 -14.19 5.64 21.66
C TYR A 57 -12.92 5.92 20.84
N VAL A 58 -11.84 6.34 21.52
CA VAL A 58 -10.57 6.66 20.84
C VAL A 58 -9.97 5.43 20.18
N GLU A 59 -10.03 4.26 20.82
CA GLU A 59 -9.56 3.00 20.24
C GLU A 59 -10.28 2.69 18.92
N LYS A 60 -11.62 2.78 18.89
CA LYS A 60 -12.39 2.61 17.65
C LYS A 60 -12.04 3.62 16.56
N GLN A 61 -11.78 4.89 16.93
CA GLN A 61 -11.37 5.90 15.95
C GLN A 61 -9.97 5.63 15.39
N LEU A 62 -9.05 5.12 16.20
CA LEU A 62 -7.71 4.72 15.75
C LEU A 62 -7.79 3.53 14.80
N ASP A 63 -8.63 2.54 15.10
CA ASP A 63 -8.84 1.38 14.22
C ASP A 63 -9.42 1.84 12.86
N LEU A 64 -10.46 2.67 12.86
CA LEU A 64 -11.03 3.25 11.62
C LEU A 64 -10.01 4.07 10.82
N LEU A 65 -9.18 4.85 11.50
CA LEU A 65 -8.13 5.63 10.87
C LEU A 65 -7.08 4.73 10.21
N TYR A 66 -6.67 3.66 10.90
CA TYR A 66 -5.71 2.71 10.36
C TYR A 66 -6.27 1.98 9.15
N ASP A 67 -7.51 1.49 9.23
CA ASP A 67 -8.17 0.79 8.13
C ASP A 67 -8.31 1.68 6.89
N ASP A 68 -8.74 2.94 7.07
CA ASP A 68 -8.87 3.89 5.96
C ASP A 68 -7.50 4.24 5.36
N PHE A 69 -6.48 4.44 6.20
CA PHE A 69 -5.12 4.74 5.77
C PHE A 69 -4.51 3.57 5.00
N MET A 70 -4.64 2.34 5.49
CA MET A 70 -4.14 1.14 4.81
C MET A 70 -4.86 0.92 3.48
N ARG A 71 -6.19 1.09 3.43
CA ARG A 71 -6.96 1.03 2.19
C ARG A 71 -6.50 2.06 1.17
N TYR A 72 -6.26 3.30 1.61
CA TYR A 72 -5.73 4.36 0.77
C TYR A 72 -4.35 4.00 0.22
N LEU A 73 -3.43 3.53 1.08
CA LEU A 73 -2.08 3.13 0.69
C LEU A 73 -2.09 1.98 -0.32
N THR A 74 -2.89 0.94 -0.11
CA THR A 74 -3.02 -0.18 -1.05
C THR A 74 -3.51 0.31 -2.40
N TYR A 75 -4.61 1.09 -2.42
CA TYR A 75 -5.18 1.61 -3.67
C TYR A 75 -4.18 2.49 -4.44
N ILE A 76 -3.55 3.43 -3.75
CA ILE A 76 -2.67 4.39 -4.41
C ILE A 76 -1.37 3.74 -4.88
N THR A 77 -0.82 2.79 -4.11
CA THR A 77 0.37 2.02 -4.50
C THR A 77 0.11 1.19 -5.75
N GLU A 78 -1.00 0.46 -5.79
CA GLU A 78 -1.38 -0.32 -6.97
C GLU A 78 -1.59 0.60 -8.19
N LYS A 79 -2.27 1.74 -8.00
CA LYS A 79 -2.50 2.72 -9.06
C LYS A 79 -1.19 3.29 -9.61
N TYR A 80 -0.25 3.69 -8.75
CA TYR A 80 1.05 4.20 -9.20
C TYR A 80 1.88 3.12 -9.86
N TYR A 81 1.90 1.91 -9.31
CA TYR A 81 2.61 0.77 -9.89
C TYR A 81 2.16 0.49 -11.33
N ARG A 82 0.84 0.42 -11.56
CA ARG A 82 0.26 0.19 -12.89
C ARG A 82 0.58 1.32 -13.86
N ASN A 83 0.40 2.57 -13.44
CA ASN A 83 0.67 3.71 -14.30
C ASN A 83 2.16 3.76 -14.68
N GLY A 84 3.05 3.59 -13.69
CA GLY A 84 4.49 3.56 -13.92
C GLY A 84 4.93 2.41 -14.82
N PHE A 85 4.33 1.22 -14.68
CA PHE A 85 4.60 0.08 -15.58
C PHE A 85 4.23 0.41 -17.03
N VAL A 86 3.05 0.98 -17.27
CA VAL A 86 2.61 1.34 -18.63
C VAL A 86 3.46 2.47 -19.19
N ASP A 87 3.73 3.52 -18.41
CA ASP A 87 4.60 4.64 -18.82
C ASP A 87 5.99 4.13 -19.21
N GLY A 88 6.60 3.27 -18.38
CA GLY A 88 7.90 2.66 -18.65
C GLY A 88 7.89 1.78 -19.90
N SER A 89 6.85 0.98 -20.10
CA SER A 89 6.71 0.15 -21.31
C SER A 89 6.61 1.01 -22.58
N GLN A 90 5.85 2.10 -22.53
CA GLN A 90 5.70 3.04 -23.64
C GLN A 90 7.02 3.75 -23.98
N LEU A 91 7.78 4.15 -22.96
CA LEU A 91 9.11 4.74 -23.15
C LEU A 91 10.04 3.76 -23.89
N VAL A 92 10.06 2.49 -23.49
CA VAL A 92 10.88 1.45 -24.12
C VAL A 92 10.43 1.16 -25.56
N MET A 93 9.12 1.02 -25.80
CA MET A 93 8.58 0.80 -27.15
C MET A 93 8.94 1.94 -28.10
N GLY A 94 8.90 3.19 -27.62
CA GLY A 94 9.30 4.36 -28.41
C GLY A 94 10.77 4.34 -28.87
N CYS A 95 11.65 3.57 -28.22
CA CYS A 95 13.03 3.38 -28.67
C CYS A 95 13.17 2.39 -29.84
N PHE A 96 12.15 1.56 -30.11
CA PHE A 96 12.16 0.58 -31.20
C PHE A 96 11.38 1.03 -32.43
N GLU A 97 10.70 2.19 -32.36
CA GLU A 97 9.97 2.80 -33.48
C GLU A 97 10.85 3.73 -34.34
N GLU A 98 12.19 3.54 -34.32
CA GLU A 98 13.15 4.19 -35.23
C GLU A 98 13.21 3.55 -36.62
#